data_AF-A0A392ME02-F1
#
_entry.id   AF-A0A392ME02-F1
#
_cell.length_a   1.000
_cell.length_b   1.000
_cell.length_c   1.000
_cell.angle_alpha   90.00
_cell.angle_beta   90.00
_cell.angle_gamma   90.00
#
_symmetry.space_group_name_H-M   'P 1'
#
loop_
_entity.id
_entity.type
_entity.pdbx_description
1 polymer ?
#
loop_
_entity_poly.entity_id
_entity_poly.type
_entity_poly.pdbx_seq_one_letter_code
_entity_poly.pdbx_strand_id
1 'polypeptide(L)'
;MDDEGLEGGNDISKTLLEAIEKSKLSIVVFSENYGYSSWCLDEFVKIVECKETKNQLVWPIFYKIEESDVSNQTNSYGEAMTGHEDKYGRDSEKVKNWRSALSKVASLEGDYYHIKKNEYESEVIKKIVESAIRAENQL
;
A
#
# COMPACT_ATOMS: atom_id res chain seq x y z
N MET A 1 9.11 -13.47 -7.13
CA MET A 1 10.41 -12.84 -7.38
C MET A 1 10.23 -11.41 -6.95
N ASP A 2 10.43 -11.17 -5.66
CA ASP A 2 10.51 -9.83 -5.11
C ASP A 2 11.89 -9.27 -5.44
N ASP A 3 11.91 -8.00 -5.82
CA ASP A 3 13.10 -7.15 -5.85
C ASP A 3 13.59 -6.93 -4.40
N GLU A 4 14.09 -7.99 -3.78
CA GLU A 4 14.91 -7.90 -2.58
C GLU A 4 16.23 -7.21 -2.95
N GLY A 5 16.30 -5.91 -2.68
CA GLY A 5 17.56 -5.18 -2.58
C GLY A 5 18.10 -4.63 -3.90
N LEU A 6 17.61 -3.47 -4.31
CA LEU A 6 18.42 -2.58 -5.14
C LEU A 6 19.06 -1.52 -4.24
N GLU A 7 20.35 -1.69 -3.96
CA GLU A 7 21.28 -0.69 -3.42
C GLU A 7 21.51 0.47 -4.42
N GLY A 8 20.41 1.08 -4.88
CA GLY A 8 20.35 2.24 -5.80
C GLY A 8 19.30 3.27 -5.35
N GLY A 9 19.03 3.32 -4.05
CA GLY A 9 17.79 3.84 -3.45
C GLY A 9 17.44 5.31 -3.66
N ASN A 10 18.27 6.15 -4.27
CA ASN A 10 17.95 7.58 -4.45
C ASN A 10 17.26 7.88 -5.78
N ASP A 11 17.76 7.31 -6.89
CA ASP A 11 17.19 7.56 -8.23
C ASP A 11 15.95 6.71 -8.52
N ILE A 12 15.91 5.48 -7.99
CA ILE A 12 14.74 4.60 -8.07
C ILE A 12 13.60 5.20 -7.24
N SER A 13 13.90 5.75 -6.05
CA SER A 13 12.89 6.37 -5.19
C SER A 13 12.25 7.57 -5.88
N LYS A 14 13.06 8.45 -6.47
CA LYS A 14 12.54 9.63 -7.16
C LYS A 14 11.69 9.25 -8.39
N THR A 15 12.17 8.34 -9.22
CA THR A 15 11.45 7.90 -10.42
C THR A 15 10.11 7.24 -10.05
N LEU A 16 10.10 6.48 -8.96
CA LEU A 16 8.92 5.78 -8.46
C LEU A 16 7.90 6.73 -7.83
N LEU A 17 8.34 7.72 -7.05
CA LEU A 17 7.49 8.79 -6.54
C LEU A 17 6.87 9.60 -7.69
N GLU A 18 7.65 9.91 -8.73
CA GLU A 18 7.11 10.56 -9.93
C GLU A 18 6.10 9.68 -10.67
N ALA A 19 6.31 8.36 -10.72
CA ALA A 19 5.37 7.43 -11.34
C ALA A 19 4.06 7.35 -10.55
N ILE A 20 4.13 7.29 -9.22
CA ILE A 20 2.95 7.36 -8.34
C ILE A 20 2.19 8.66 -8.61
N GLU A 21 2.90 9.78 -8.69
CA GLU A 21 2.32 11.09 -8.91
C GLU A 21 1.65 11.30 -10.28
N LYS A 22 2.11 10.59 -11.31
CA LYS A 22 1.58 10.65 -12.69
C LYS A 22 0.51 9.59 -12.95
N SER A 23 0.36 8.62 -12.05
CA SER A 23 -0.58 7.52 -12.19
C SER A 23 -2.02 7.99 -11.92
N LYS A 24 -2.98 7.44 -12.68
CA LYS A 24 -4.43 7.66 -12.42
C LYS A 24 -5.00 6.66 -11.40
N LEU A 25 -4.39 5.48 -11.32
CA LEU A 25 -4.79 4.37 -10.44
C LEU A 25 -3.55 3.79 -9.77
N SER A 26 -3.60 3.66 -8.44
CA SER A 26 -2.62 2.90 -7.65
C SER A 26 -3.27 1.62 -7.13
N ILE A 27 -2.67 0.48 -7.43
CA ILE A 27 -3.08 -0.81 -6.86
C ILE A 27 -2.06 -1.18 -5.78
N VAL A 28 -2.51 -1.31 -4.53
CA VAL A 28 -1.63 -1.56 -3.38
C VAL A 28 -1.89 -2.96 -2.84
N VAL A 29 -0.88 -3.82 -2.87
CA VAL A 29 -0.99 -5.20 -2.38
C VAL A 29 -0.46 -5.28 -0.94
N PHE A 30 -1.36 -5.22 0.02
CA PHE A 30 -1.04 -5.45 1.42
C PHE A 30 -0.89 -6.94 1.69
N SER A 31 0.32 -7.33 2.07
CA SER A 31 0.67 -8.70 2.47
C SER A 31 1.10 -8.73 3.94
N GLU A 32 1.36 -9.92 4.47
CA GLU A 32 1.83 -10.10 5.86
C GLU A 32 3.12 -9.31 6.14
N ASN A 33 4.01 -9.18 5.16
CA ASN A 33 5.33 -8.56 5.32
C ASN A 33 5.42 -7.10 4.85
N TYR A 34 4.37 -6.55 4.24
CA TYR A 34 4.38 -5.19 3.67
C TYR A 34 4.80 -4.13 4.69
N GLY A 35 4.26 -4.22 5.92
CA GLY A 35 4.55 -3.28 7.00
C GLY A 35 6.02 -3.25 7.45
N TYR A 36 6.81 -4.29 7.18
CA TYR A 36 8.22 -4.32 7.57
C TYR A 36 9.11 -3.53 6.62
N SER A 37 8.67 -3.28 5.39
CA SER A 37 9.43 -2.49 4.43
C SER A 37 9.17 -1.00 4.62
N SER A 38 10.16 -0.26 5.13
CA SER A 38 10.05 1.20 5.22
C SER A 38 9.83 1.86 3.87
N TRP A 39 10.30 1.23 2.79
CA TRP A 39 10.09 1.71 1.42
C TRP A 39 8.62 1.59 1.01
N CYS A 40 8.00 0.42 1.21
CA CYS A 40 6.59 0.22 0.90
C CYS A 40 5.69 1.20 1.69
N LEU A 41 6.05 1.48 2.94
CA LEU A 41 5.35 2.46 3.76
C LEU A 41 5.53 3.90 3.25
N ASP A 42 6.73 4.28 2.80
CA ASP A 42 7.00 5.58 2.19
C ASP A 42 6.21 5.76 0.88
N GLU A 43 6.15 4.73 0.03
CA GLU A 43 5.31 4.71 -1.17
C GLU A 43 3.83 4.86 -0.82
N PHE A 44 3.36 4.14 0.20
CA PHE A 44 1.96 4.19 0.59
C PHE A 44 1.55 5.56 1.12
N VAL A 45 2.41 6.22 1.91
CA VAL A 45 2.20 7.63 2.31
C VAL A 45 2.03 8.52 1.08
N LYS A 46 2.87 8.35 0.06
CA LYS A 46 2.76 9.15 -1.17
C LYS A 46 1.48 8.85 -1.95
N ILE A 47 1.05 7.59 -2.00
CA ILE A 47 -0.21 7.20 -2.64
C ILE A 47 -1.41 7.85 -1.95
N VAL A 48 -1.44 7.85 -0.61
CA VAL A 48 -2.49 8.53 0.17
C VAL A 48 -2.49 10.04 -0.10
N GLU A 49 -1.31 10.68 -0.15
CA GLU A 49 -1.18 12.10 -0.52
C GLU A 49 -1.73 12.37 -1.93
N CYS A 50 -1.40 11.55 -2.93
CA CYS A 50 -1.89 11.70 -4.30
C CYS A 50 -3.42 11.47 -4.40
N LYS A 51 -3.98 10.54 -3.63
CA LYS A 51 -5.44 10.39 -3.54
C LYS A 51 -6.10 11.69 -3.07
N GLU A 52 -5.59 12.28 -1.99
CA GLU A 52 -6.16 13.48 -1.38
C GLU A 52 -5.96 14.74 -2.23
N THR A 53 -4.81 14.87 -2.89
CA THR A 53 -4.42 16.10 -3.60
C THR A 53 -4.72 16.08 -5.10
N LYS A 54 -4.76 14.88 -5.72
CA LYS A 54 -4.93 14.70 -7.17
C LYS A 54 -6.14 13.84 -7.53
N ASN A 55 -6.94 13.43 -6.53
CA ASN A 55 -8.11 12.56 -6.71
C ASN A 55 -7.76 11.23 -7.42
N GLN A 56 -6.56 10.71 -7.18
CA GLN A 56 -6.11 9.43 -7.73
C GLN A 56 -6.97 8.28 -7.18
N LEU A 57 -7.32 7.31 -8.03
CA LEU A 57 -7.96 6.07 -7.58
C LEU A 57 -6.95 5.20 -6.84
N VAL A 58 -7.38 4.58 -5.74
CA VAL A 58 -6.53 3.66 -4.97
C VAL A 58 -7.32 2.39 -4.69
N TRP A 59 -6.79 1.25 -5.13
CA TRP A 59 -7.39 -0.07 -4.90
C TRP A 59 -6.50 -0.90 -3.98
N PRO A 60 -6.90 -1.07 -2.72
CA PRO A 60 -6.21 -1.98 -1.82
C PRO A 60 -6.57 -3.43 -2.16
N ILE A 61 -5.54 -4.29 -2.16
CA ILE A 61 -5.65 -5.74 -2.24
C ILE A 61 -5.10 -6.30 -0.93
N PHE A 62 -5.94 -6.97 -0.15
CA PHE A 62 -5.54 -7.65 1.07
C PHE A 62 -5.21 -9.11 0.75
N TYR A 63 -3.92 -9.37 0.62
CA TYR A 63 -3.40 -10.69 0.23
C TYR A 63 -3.15 -11.55 1.47
N LYS A 64 -4.08 -12.48 1.73
CA LYS A 64 -4.02 -13.46 2.82
C LYS A 64 -3.90 -12.85 4.22
N ILE A 65 -4.34 -11.61 4.36
CA ILE A 65 -4.45 -10.85 5.62
C ILE A 65 -5.84 -10.22 5.72
N GLU A 66 -6.22 -9.79 6.91
CA GLU A 66 -7.45 -9.02 7.13
C GLU A 66 -7.17 -7.52 6.97
N GLU A 67 -8.12 -6.79 6.39
CA GLU A 67 -8.05 -5.33 6.26
C GLU A 67 -7.83 -4.62 7.61
N SER A 68 -8.47 -5.13 8.67
CA SER A 68 -8.32 -4.63 10.04
C SER A 68 -6.90 -4.75 10.58
N ASP A 69 -6.12 -5.72 10.12
CA ASP A 69 -4.73 -5.86 10.54
C ASP A 69 -3.89 -4.70 10.02
N VAL A 70 -4.22 -4.21 8.82
CA VAL A 70 -3.58 -3.03 8.23
C VAL A 70 -4.08 -1.75 8.90
N SER A 71 -5.40 -1.56 8.98
CA SER A 71 -5.99 -0.28 9.42
C SER A 71 -5.89 -0.01 10.92
N ASN A 72 -5.85 -1.06 11.75
CA ASN A 72 -5.61 -0.96 13.19
C ASN A 72 -4.16 -1.27 13.59
N GLN A 73 -3.30 -1.64 12.62
CA GLN A 73 -1.93 -2.09 12.85
C GLN A 73 -1.85 -3.19 13.93
N THR A 74 -2.59 -4.28 13.74
CA THR A 74 -2.54 -5.48 14.57
C THR A 74 -1.71 -6.59 13.92
N ASN A 75 -1.42 -7.67 14.64
CA ASN A 75 -0.62 -8.80 14.16
C ASN A 75 0.72 -8.33 13.55
N SER A 76 1.07 -8.78 12.34
CA SER A 76 2.34 -8.47 11.70
C SER A 76 2.57 -6.96 11.48
N TYR A 77 1.52 -6.17 11.28
CA TYR A 77 1.63 -4.73 11.12
C TYR A 77 1.95 -4.04 12.46
N GLY A 78 1.38 -4.53 13.57
CA GLY A 78 1.71 -4.02 14.90
C GLY A 78 3.16 -4.30 15.30
N GLU A 79 3.63 -5.52 15.02
CA GLU A 79 5.02 -5.92 15.19
C GLU A 79 5.96 -5.07 14.33
N ALA A 80 5.63 -4.89 13.06
CA ALA A 80 6.41 -4.08 12.14
C ALA A 80 6.50 -2.61 12.59
N MET A 81 5.39 -2.00 13.02
CA MET A 81 5.40 -0.62 13.51
C MET A 81 6.26 -0.49 14.77
N THR A 82 6.19 -1.44 15.69
CA THR A 82 7.04 -1.47 16.89
C THR A 82 8.52 -1.54 16.50
N GLY A 83 8.89 -2.42 15.56
CA GLY A 83 10.27 -2.51 15.06
C GLY A 83 10.77 -1.22 14.42
N HIS A 84 9.90 -0.50 13.69
CA HIS A 84 10.22 0.81 13.13
C HIS A 84 10.37 1.89 14.20
N GLU A 85 9.54 1.89 15.24
CA GLU A 85 9.67 2.79 16.39
C GLU A 85 10.99 2.57 17.14
N ASP A 86 11.43 1.32 17.29
CA ASP A 86 12.72 1.01 17.91
C ASP A 86 13.89 1.49 17.04
N LYS A 87 13.75 1.42 15.70
CA LYS A 87 14.77 1.84 14.74
C LYS A 87 14.88 3.36 14.58
N TYR A 88 13.74 4.04 14.44
CA TYR A 88 13.68 5.46 14.10
C TYR A 88 13.30 6.36 15.28
N GLY A 89 12.90 5.78 16.41
CA GLY A 89 12.39 6.47 17.59
C GLY A 89 10.86 6.51 17.64
N ARG A 90 10.28 6.33 18.83
CA ARG A 90 8.82 6.35 19.07
C ARG A 90 8.17 7.68 18.70
N ASP A 91 8.91 8.78 18.82
CA ASP A 91 8.42 10.12 18.46
C ASP A 91 8.67 10.50 16.99
N SER A 92 9.23 9.58 16.19
CA SER A 92 9.55 9.81 14.79
C SER A 92 8.32 10.21 13.99
N GLU A 93 8.39 11.37 13.36
CA GLU A 93 7.36 11.86 12.44
C GLU A 93 7.15 10.89 11.27
N LYS A 94 8.22 10.21 10.85
CA LYS A 94 8.15 9.20 9.78
C LYS A 94 7.21 8.06 10.15
N VAL A 95 7.36 7.51 11.35
CA VAL A 95 6.53 6.38 11.83
C VAL A 95 5.09 6.84 12.09
N LYS A 96 4.91 8.06 12.61
CA LYS A 96 3.58 8.68 12.77
C LYS A 96 2.85 8.80 11.44
N ASN A 97 3.54 9.24 10.39
CA ASN A 97 2.99 9.33 9.04
C ASN A 97 2.61 7.95 8.47
N TRP A 98 3.44 6.93 8.68
CA TRP A 98 3.11 5.55 8.27
C TRP A 98 1.86 5.04 8.97
N ARG A 99 1.76 5.19 10.30
CA ARG A 99 0.57 4.81 11.07
C ARG A 99 -0.68 5.55 10.58
N SER A 100 -0.57 6.87 10.38
CA SER A 100 -1.68 7.68 9.88
C SER A 100 -2.14 7.23 8.50
N ALA A 101 -1.22 6.96 7.57
CA ALA A 101 -1.56 6.46 6.24
C ALA A 101 -2.25 5.09 6.32
N LEU A 102 -1.69 4.13 7.07
CA LEU A 102 -2.26 2.79 7.23
C LEU A 102 -3.68 2.83 7.81
N SER A 103 -3.94 3.69 8.80
CA SER A 103 -5.29 3.87 9.35
C SER A 103 -6.30 4.45 8.36
N LYS A 104 -5.86 5.14 7.31
CA LYS A 104 -6.73 5.65 6.25
C LYS A 104 -7.14 4.58 5.24
N VAL A 105 -6.55 3.37 5.27
CA VAL A 105 -6.86 2.28 4.32
C VAL A 105 -8.36 1.97 4.29
N ALA A 106 -9.00 1.87 5.46
CA ALA A 106 -10.43 1.61 5.59
C ALA A 106 -11.32 2.73 5.00
N SER A 107 -10.78 3.96 4.93
CA SER A 107 -11.48 5.13 4.37
C SER A 107 -11.17 5.38 2.89
N LEU A 108 -10.37 4.53 2.24
CA LEU A 108 -10.09 4.68 0.82
C LEU A 108 -11.35 4.36 0.01
N GLU A 109 -12.05 5.42 -0.44
CA GLU A 109 -13.16 5.28 -1.38
C GLU A 109 -12.70 4.57 -2.66
N GLY A 110 -13.41 3.50 -3.06
CA GLY A 110 -13.12 2.71 -4.25
C GLY A 110 -13.44 1.22 -4.10
N ASP A 111 -13.01 0.44 -5.08
CA ASP A 111 -13.04 -1.03 -5.01
C ASP A 111 -11.90 -1.53 -4.11
N TYR A 112 -12.22 -2.46 -3.21
CA TYR A 112 -11.25 -3.19 -2.41
C TYR A 112 -11.35 -4.69 -2.72
N TYR A 113 -10.20 -5.35 -2.77
CA TYR A 113 -10.14 -6.78 -3.10
C TYR A 113 -9.50 -7.54 -1.96
N HIS A 114 -10.00 -8.75 -1.71
CA HIS A 114 -9.39 -9.69 -0.78
C HIS A 114 -9.00 -10.94 -1.55
N ILE A 115 -7.80 -11.45 -1.29
CA ILE A 115 -7.37 -12.76 -1.76
C ILE A 115 -7.22 -13.64 -0.52
N LYS A 116 -8.18 -14.53 -0.29
CA LYS A 116 -8.17 -15.41 0.89
C LYS A 116 -7.22 -16.59 0.68
N LYS A 117 -6.76 -17.21 1.78
CA LYS A 117 -5.81 -18.34 1.73
C LYS A 117 -6.25 -19.52 0.85
N ASN A 118 -7.55 -19.74 0.70
CA ASN A 118 -8.14 -20.86 -0.04
C ASN A 118 -8.83 -20.44 -1.35
N GLU A 119 -8.54 -19.24 -1.86
CA GLU A 119 -9.13 -18.69 -3.08
C GLU A 119 -8.17 -18.79 -4.26
N TYR A 120 -8.70 -18.99 -5.47
CA TYR A 120 -7.89 -18.96 -6.68
C TYR A 120 -7.51 -17.52 -7.02
N GLU A 121 -6.23 -17.17 -6.82
CA GLU A 121 -5.69 -15.83 -7.05
C GLU A 121 -6.01 -15.33 -8.48
N SER A 122 -6.04 -16.24 -9.46
CA SER A 122 -6.36 -15.93 -10.86
C SER A 122 -7.76 -15.35 -11.07
N GLU A 123 -8.76 -15.75 -10.27
CA GLU A 123 -10.11 -15.22 -10.37
C GLU A 123 -10.18 -13.77 -9.85
N VAL A 124 -9.47 -13.47 -8.78
CA VAL A 124 -9.39 -12.11 -8.22
C VAL A 124 -8.58 -11.20 -9.15
N ILE A 125 -7.44 -11.67 -9.65
CA ILE A 125 -6.62 -10.93 -10.62
C ILE A 125 -7.44 -10.60 -11.87
N LYS A 126 -8.21 -11.55 -12.41
CA LYS A 126 -9.07 -11.31 -13.56
C LYS A 126 -10.08 -10.19 -13.28
N LYS A 127 -10.74 -10.21 -12.12
CA LYS A 127 -11.69 -9.15 -11.70
C LYS A 127 -11.02 -7.78 -11.58
N ILE A 128 -9.81 -7.72 -11.03
CA ILE A 128 -9.03 -6.48 -10.89
C ILE A 128 -8.71 -5.92 -12.27
N VAL A 129 -8.19 -6.74 -13.18
CA VAL A 129 -7.84 -6.32 -14.56
C VAL A 129 -9.08 -5.82 -15.31
N GLU A 130 -10.19 -6.55 -15.24
CA GLU A 130 -11.46 -6.12 -15.85
C GLU A 130 -11.96 -4.79 -15.27
N SER A 131 -11.80 -4.59 -13.96
CA SER A 131 -12.18 -3.33 -13.31
C SER A 131 -11.26 -2.19 -13.76
N ALA A 132 -9.95 -2.43 -13.85
CA ALA A 132 -8.96 -1.42 -14.26
C ALA A 132 -9.25 -0.91 -15.67
N ILE A 133 -9.54 -1.84 -16.60
CA ILE A 133 -9.94 -1.51 -17.97
C ILE A 133 -11.23 -0.68 -17.97
N ARG A 134 -12.22 -1.01 -17.13
CA ARG A 134 -13.45 -0.21 -17.03
C ARG A 134 -13.21 1.19 -16.47
N ALA A 135 -12.38 1.32 -15.44
CA ALA A 135 -12.04 2.59 -14.82
C ALA A 135 -11.30 3.52 -15.80
N GLU A 136 -10.41 2.97 -16.64
CA GLU A 136 -9.73 3.73 -17.70
C GLU A 136 -10.73 4.36 -18.69
N ASN A 137 -11.83 3.68 -19.02
CA ASN A 137 -12.86 4.18 -19.93
C ASN A 137 -13.76 5.29 -19.33
N GLN A 138 -13.54 5.66 -18.05
CA GLN A 138 -14.32 6.67 -17.33
C GLN A 138 -13.46 7.86 -16.84
N LEU A 139 -12.13 7.81 -17.09
CA LEU A 139 -11.11 8.79 -16.68
C LEU A 139 -10.46 9.51 -17.87
#